data_AF-A0A6A3UIK2-F1
#
_entry.id   AF-A0A6A3UIK2-F1
#
_cell.length_a   1.000
_cell.length_b   1.000
_cell.length_c   1.000
_cell.angle_alpha   90.00
_cell.angle_beta   90.00
_cell.angle_gamma   90.00
#
_symmetry.space_group_name_H-M   'P 1'
#
loop_
_entity.id
_entity.type
_entity.pdbx_description
1 polymer ?
#
loop_
_entity_poly.entity_id
_entity_poly.type
_entity_poly.pdbx_seq_one_letter_code
_entity_poly.pdbx_strand_id
1 'polypeptide(L)'
;MWLKTVRAEVRRQAATMGVIWNDKQLYHEVAAHFEGEAQRWFATIMESVAEADENINTLAAMLRAKYMAQRTNPEVVDLLNARRQMRGERLVEYAQTLREIGERGDISEDWLVNAFLKGLNSAPDTG
;
A
#
# COMPACT_ATOMS: atom_id res chain seq x y z
N MET A 1 3.84 -2.34 -5.60
CA MET A 1 3.57 -2.82 -6.98
C MET A 1 3.00 -4.25 -7.03
N TRP A 2 3.40 -5.18 -6.17
CA TRP A 2 2.87 -6.56 -6.02
C TRP A 2 1.33 -6.70 -6.01
N LEU A 3 0.61 -5.91 -5.19
CA LEU A 3 -0.84 -6.04 -5.02
C LEU A 3 -1.64 -5.78 -6.31
N LYS A 4 -1.10 -4.95 -7.22
CA LYS A 4 -1.71 -4.71 -8.54
C LYS A 4 -1.60 -5.96 -9.41
N THR A 5 -0.48 -6.68 -9.34
CA THR A 5 -0.26 -7.95 -10.04
C THR A 5 -1.19 -9.03 -9.52
N VAL A 6 -1.32 -9.18 -8.19
CA VAL A 6 -2.28 -10.12 -7.58
C VAL A 6 -3.71 -9.83 -8.04
N ARG A 7 -4.17 -8.57 -7.99
CA ARG A 7 -5.52 -8.22 -8.48
C ARG A 7 -5.71 -8.48 -9.98
N ALA A 8 -4.67 -8.28 -10.79
CA ALA A 8 -4.74 -8.57 -12.22
C ALA A 8 -4.85 -10.08 -12.47
N GLU A 9 -4.10 -10.88 -11.72
CA GLU A 9 -4.11 -12.34 -11.81
C GLU A 9 -5.45 -12.93 -11.35
N VAL A 10 -6.00 -12.43 -10.23
CA VAL A 10 -7.35 -12.80 -9.76
C VAL A 10 -8.41 -12.50 -10.81
N ARG A 11 -8.34 -11.33 -11.46
CA ARG A 11 -9.26 -10.98 -12.56
C ARG A 11 -9.08 -11.87 -13.79
N ARG A 12 -7.84 -12.24 -14.12
CA ARG A 12 -7.53 -13.16 -15.21
C ARG A 12 -8.13 -14.53 -14.96
N GLN A 13 -7.92 -15.09 -13.77
CA GLN A 13 -8.46 -16.40 -13.40
C GLN A 13 -9.99 -16.40 -13.35
N ALA A 14 -10.61 -15.33 -12.84
CA ALA A 14 -12.06 -15.18 -12.90
C ALA A 14 -12.59 -15.17 -14.34
N ALA A 15 -11.90 -14.47 -15.25
CA ALA A 15 -12.29 -14.39 -16.67
C ALA A 15 -12.01 -15.67 -17.47
N THR A 16 -10.92 -16.39 -17.17
CA THR A 16 -10.51 -17.59 -17.93
C THR A 16 -11.13 -18.87 -17.37
N MET A 17 -11.32 -18.97 -16.05
CA MET A 17 -11.72 -20.20 -15.38
C MET A 17 -13.10 -20.10 -14.70
N GLY A 18 -13.74 -18.93 -14.71
CA GLY A 18 -15.05 -18.71 -14.07
C GLY A 18 -15.01 -18.81 -12.53
N VAL A 19 -13.82 -18.78 -11.94
CA VAL A 19 -13.64 -18.94 -10.48
C VAL A 19 -13.89 -17.60 -9.79
N ILE A 20 -14.94 -17.54 -8.97
CA ILE A 20 -15.15 -16.45 -8.02
C ILE A 20 -14.49 -16.88 -6.71
N TRP A 21 -13.34 -16.29 -6.43
CA TRP A 21 -12.61 -16.55 -5.19
C TRP A 21 -13.24 -15.75 -4.05
N ASN A 22 -13.50 -16.39 -2.92
CA ASN A 22 -13.76 -15.68 -1.68
C ASN A 22 -12.43 -15.22 -1.03
N ASP A 23 -12.50 -14.30 -0.08
CA ASP A 23 -11.30 -13.69 0.52
C ASP A 23 -10.35 -14.71 1.16
N LYS A 24 -10.88 -15.81 1.70
CA LYS A 24 -10.10 -16.90 2.30
C LYS A 24 -9.39 -17.74 1.25
N GLN A 25 -10.05 -18.02 0.12
CA GLN A 25 -9.41 -18.72 -0.99
C GLN A 25 -8.30 -17.85 -1.61
N LEU A 26 -8.53 -16.54 -1.75
CA LEU A 26 -7.50 -15.60 -2.22
C LEU A 26 -6.30 -15.53 -1.26
N TYR A 27 -6.56 -15.57 0.05
CA TYR A 27 -5.51 -15.62 1.06
C TYR A 27 -4.57 -16.81 0.85
N HIS A 28 -5.12 -18.02 0.74
CA HIS A 28 -4.32 -19.23 0.53
C HIS A 28 -3.67 -19.31 -0.85
N GLU A 29 -4.34 -18.85 -1.91
CA GLU A 29 -3.76 -18.84 -3.26
C GLU A 29 -2.53 -17.93 -3.31
N VAL A 30 -2.65 -16.68 -2.87
CA VAL A 30 -1.53 -15.74 -2.87
C VAL A 30 -0.38 -16.24 -2.00
N ALA A 31 -0.70 -16.88 -0.87
CA ALA A 31 0.28 -17.53 -0.01
C ALA A 31 1.02 -18.67 -0.71
N ALA A 32 0.33 -19.48 -1.53
CA ALA A 32 0.93 -20.58 -2.27
C ALA A 32 1.92 -20.10 -3.34
N HIS A 33 1.78 -18.86 -3.83
CA HIS A 33 2.75 -18.22 -4.75
C HIS A 33 3.98 -17.64 -4.04
N PHE A 34 4.08 -17.70 -2.71
CA PHE A 34 5.31 -17.30 -2.03
C PHE A 34 6.40 -18.35 -2.23
N GLU A 35 7.59 -17.87 -2.62
CA GLU A 35 8.78 -18.69 -2.78
C GLU A 35 9.92 -18.20 -1.88
N GLY A 36 10.87 -19.10 -1.57
CA GLY A 36 12.12 -18.74 -0.91
C GLY A 36 11.95 -18.17 0.51
N GLU A 37 12.47 -16.96 0.74
CA GLU A 37 12.37 -16.30 2.05
C GLU A 37 10.93 -15.94 2.42
N ALA A 38 10.12 -15.50 1.44
CA ALA A 38 8.74 -15.13 1.68
C ALA A 38 7.90 -16.33 2.15
N GLN A 39 8.13 -17.50 1.54
CA GLN A 39 7.46 -18.75 1.93
C GLN A 39 7.82 -19.15 3.37
N ARG A 40 9.11 -19.14 3.71
CA ARG A 40 9.60 -19.49 5.07
C ARG A 40 9.07 -18.53 6.14
N TRP A 41 9.09 -17.24 5.85
CA TRP A 41 8.53 -16.23 6.73
C TRP A 41 7.02 -16.44 6.92
N PHE A 42 6.27 -16.61 5.82
CA PHE A 42 4.83 -16.78 5.87
C PHE A 42 4.42 -18.02 6.64
N ALA A 43 5.10 -19.15 6.45
CA ALA A 43 4.88 -20.39 7.21
C ALA A 43 5.05 -20.19 8.72
N THR A 44 5.94 -19.31 9.15
CA THR A 44 6.17 -19.02 10.58
C THR A 44 5.04 -18.19 11.19
N ILE A 45 4.48 -17.22 10.44
CA ILE A 45 3.47 -16.31 10.97
C ILE A 45 2.03 -16.83 10.77
N MET A 46 1.80 -17.69 9.78
CA MET A 46 0.50 -18.29 9.48
C MET A 46 -0.12 -18.99 10.69
N GLU A 47 0.68 -19.69 11.48
CA GLU A 47 0.21 -20.39 12.69
C GLU A 47 -0.38 -19.43 13.75
N SER A 48 -0.05 -18.14 13.67
CA SER A 48 -0.57 -17.11 14.57
C SER A 48 -1.83 -16.40 14.06
N VAL A 49 -2.21 -16.61 12.79
CA VAL A 49 -3.41 -16.01 12.20
C VAL A 49 -4.62 -16.88 12.52
N ALA A 50 -5.64 -16.32 13.17
CA ALA A 50 -6.88 -17.03 13.40
C ALA A 50 -7.60 -17.30 12.07
N GLU A 51 -8.29 -18.43 11.96
CA GLU A 51 -9.02 -18.82 10.74
C GLU A 51 -10.03 -17.75 10.28
N ALA A 52 -10.64 -17.03 11.23
CA ALA A 52 -11.57 -15.93 10.94
C ALA A 52 -10.88 -14.71 10.29
N ASP A 53 -9.57 -14.56 10.49
CA ASP A 53 -8.77 -13.44 9.99
C ASP A 53 -8.01 -13.80 8.69
N GLU A 54 -8.16 -15.02 8.18
CA GLU A 54 -7.58 -15.48 6.90
C GLU A 54 -8.29 -14.82 5.71
N ASN A 55 -7.91 -13.57 5.42
CA ASN A 55 -8.43 -12.79 4.30
C ASN A 55 -7.34 -11.94 3.64
N ILE A 56 -7.62 -11.45 2.44
CA ILE A 56 -6.66 -10.71 1.62
C ILE A 56 -6.15 -9.41 2.27
N ASN A 57 -6.96 -8.77 3.14
CA ASN A 57 -6.56 -7.55 3.84
C ASN A 57 -5.54 -7.85 4.93
N THR A 58 -5.74 -8.93 5.70
CA THR A 58 -4.78 -9.43 6.68
C THR A 58 -3.45 -9.75 5.99
N LEU A 59 -3.48 -10.46 4.86
CA LEU A 59 -2.28 -10.77 4.09
C LEU A 59 -1.56 -9.51 3.60
N ALA A 60 -2.30 -8.53 3.08
CA ALA A 60 -1.72 -7.26 2.66
C ALA A 60 -1.12 -6.49 3.84
N ALA A 61 -1.72 -6.52 5.02
CA ALA A 61 -1.18 -5.90 6.23
C ALA A 61 0.13 -6.58 6.67
N MET A 62 0.17 -7.92 6.69
CA MET A 62 1.38 -8.68 7.04
C MET A 62 2.54 -8.41 6.07
N LEU A 63 2.27 -8.39 4.76
CA LEU A 63 3.26 -8.05 3.74
C LEU A 63 3.79 -6.61 3.90
N ARG A 64 2.90 -5.66 4.22
CA ARG A 64 3.30 -4.29 4.53
C ARG A 64 4.15 -4.23 5.79
N ALA A 65 3.84 -4.98 6.84
CA ALA A 65 4.64 -5.01 8.06
C ALA A 65 6.04 -5.61 7.84
N LYS A 66 6.16 -6.67 7.02
CA LYS A 66 7.45 -7.35 6.76
C LYS A 66 8.34 -6.63 5.76
N TYR A 67 7.75 -6.08 4.69
CA TYR A 67 8.52 -5.59 3.53
C TYR A 67 8.42 -4.09 3.31
N MET A 68 7.48 -3.41 3.96
CA MET A 68 7.46 -1.95 3.98
C MET A 68 7.95 -1.46 5.34
N ALA A 69 8.96 -0.60 5.35
CA ALA A 69 9.34 0.12 6.55
C ALA A 69 8.16 1.02 6.95
N GLN A 70 7.37 0.56 7.93
CA GLN A 70 6.34 1.37 8.56
C GLN A 70 7.03 2.54 9.26
N ARG A 71 6.64 3.75 8.89
CA ARG A 71 7.04 4.97 9.57
C ARG A 71 6.01 5.27 10.65
N THR A 72 6.44 5.89 11.72
CA THR A 72 5.49 6.35 12.73
C THR A 72 4.61 7.46 12.12
N ASN A 73 3.35 7.57 12.56
CA ASN A 73 2.46 8.64 12.07
C ASN A 73 3.10 10.05 12.17
N PRO A 74 3.81 10.41 13.26
CA PRO A 74 4.57 11.67 13.32
C PRO A 74 5.61 11.84 12.21
N GLU A 75 6.43 10.81 11.93
CA GLU A 75 7.42 10.88 10.85
C GLU A 75 6.77 11.07 9.48
N VAL A 76 5.65 10.39 9.22
CA VAL A 76 4.91 10.53 7.97
C VAL A 76 4.34 11.94 7.83
N VAL A 77 3.76 12.46 8.91
CA VAL A 77 3.23 13.81 9.00
C VAL A 77 4.32 14.86 8.72
N ASP A 78 5.50 14.72 9.33
CA ASP A 78 6.62 15.64 9.11
C ASP A 78 7.08 15.66 7.66
N LEU A 79 7.18 14.48 7.03
CA LEU A 79 7.59 14.34 5.64
C LEU A 79 6.57 14.94 4.67
N LEU A 80 5.28 14.69 4.90
CA LEU A 80 4.22 15.30 4.10
C LEU A 80 4.20 16.82 4.28
N ASN A 81 4.40 17.31 5.50
CA ASN A 81 4.50 18.74 5.80
C ASN A 81 5.77 19.38 5.24
N ALA A 82 6.85 18.63 5.00
CA ALA A 82 8.06 19.13 4.36
C ALA A 82 7.96 19.14 2.82
N ARG A 83 7.07 18.33 2.24
CA ARG A 83 7.00 18.11 0.79
C ARG A 83 6.26 19.25 0.07
N ARG A 84 7.02 20.10 -0.63
CA ARG A 84 6.53 21.19 -1.50
C ARG A 84 6.56 20.80 -2.97
N GLN A 85 5.61 21.28 -3.77
CA GLN A 85 5.66 21.08 -5.22
C GLN A 85 6.92 21.76 -5.78
N MET A 86 7.71 21.03 -6.57
CA MET A 86 8.92 21.58 -7.18
C MET A 86 8.60 22.35 -8.46
N ARG A 87 9.45 23.32 -8.83
CA ARG A 87 9.29 24.04 -10.11
C ARG A 87 9.37 23.05 -11.28
N GLY A 88 8.33 23.04 -12.12
CA GLY A 88 8.24 22.14 -13.28
C GLY A 88 7.72 20.73 -12.96
N GLU A 89 7.45 20.42 -11.69
CA GLU A 89 6.82 19.16 -11.30
C GLU A 89 5.33 19.15 -11.63
N ARG A 90 4.85 18.09 -12.29
CA ARG A 90 3.42 17.97 -12.60
C ARG A 90 2.64 17.65 -11.32
N LEU A 91 1.43 18.20 -11.21
CA LEU A 91 0.55 17.95 -10.05
C LEU A 91 0.29 16.47 -9.80
N VAL A 92 0.23 15.64 -10.85
CA VAL A 92 0.06 14.20 -10.73
C VAL A 92 1.28 13.51 -10.09
N GLU A 93 2.49 13.95 -10.41
CA GLU A 93 3.75 13.43 -9.83
C GLU A 93 3.89 13.87 -8.37
N TYR A 94 3.51 15.12 -8.10
CA TYR A 94 3.46 15.66 -6.75
C TYR A 94 2.47 14.89 -5.86
N ALA A 95 1.24 14.68 -6.34
CA ALA A 95 0.22 13.91 -5.63
C ALA A 95 0.62 12.44 -5.42
N GLN A 96 1.28 11.81 -6.40
CA GLN A 96 1.82 10.45 -6.26
C GLN A 96 2.88 10.39 -5.17
N THR A 97 3.80 11.35 -5.13
CA THR A 97 4.83 11.41 -4.08
C THR A 97 4.22 11.52 -2.68
N LEU A 98 3.17 12.34 -2.51
CA LEU A 98 2.48 12.45 -1.22
C LEU A 98 1.78 11.14 -0.83
N ARG A 99 1.14 10.46 -1.79
CA ARG A 99 0.53 9.14 -1.53
C ARG A 99 1.57 8.12 -1.08
N GLU A 100 2.73 8.07 -1.73
CA GLU A 100 3.82 7.15 -1.36
C GLU A 100 4.39 7.42 0.03
N ILE A 101 4.36 8.67 0.49
CA ILE A 101 4.75 9.04 1.86
C ILE A 101 3.65 8.56 2.83
N GLY A 102 2.38 8.84 2.54
CA GLY A 102 1.23 8.45 3.35
C GLY A 102 1.03 6.93 3.49
N GLU A 103 1.29 6.16 2.42
CA GLU A 103 1.19 4.70 2.41
C GLU A 103 2.15 3.99 3.40
N ARG A 104 3.13 4.72 3.94
CA ARG A 104 4.09 4.21 4.93
C ARG A 104 3.63 4.39 6.37
N GLY A 105 2.44 4.95 6.60
CA GLY A 105 1.80 5.05 7.91
C GLY A 105 0.28 4.93 7.79
N ASP A 106 -0.43 5.16 8.88
CA ASP A 106 -1.89 5.14 8.92
C ASP A 106 -2.43 6.57 8.82
N ILE A 107 -2.36 7.14 7.61
CA ILE A 107 -2.74 8.53 7.32
C ILE A 107 -4.04 8.56 6.52
N SER A 108 -5.02 9.34 6.98
CA SER A 108 -6.30 9.51 6.28
C SER A 108 -6.16 10.32 4.98
N GLU A 109 -7.11 10.13 4.06
CA GLU A 109 -7.14 10.88 2.80
C GLU A 109 -7.27 12.39 3.02
N ASP A 110 -8.05 12.83 4.01
CA ASP A 110 -8.19 14.26 4.37
C ASP A 110 -6.84 14.90 4.70
N TRP A 111 -5.97 14.14 5.36
CA TRP A 111 -4.65 14.60 5.75
C TRP A 111 -3.74 14.74 4.52
N LEU A 112 -3.83 13.80 3.56
CA LEU A 112 -3.13 13.89 2.28
C LEU A 112 -3.59 15.09 1.44
N VAL A 113 -4.90 15.37 1.41
CA VAL A 113 -5.46 16.54 0.72
C VAL A 113 -4.95 17.84 1.35
N ASN A 114 -4.91 17.92 2.68
CA ASN A 114 -4.38 19.08 3.40
C ASN A 114 -2.88 19.30 3.09
N ALA A 115 -2.07 18.24 3.11
CA ALA A 115 -0.65 18.31 2.76
C ALA A 115 -0.44 18.79 1.32
N PHE A 116 -1.25 18.29 0.38
CA PHE A 116 -1.23 18.70 -1.01
C PHE A 116 -1.50 20.20 -1.16
N LEU A 117 -2.59 20.71 -0.57
CA LEU A 117 -2.93 22.14 -0.64
C LEU A 117 -1.87 23.04 0.00
N LYS A 118 -1.35 22.65 1.17
CA LYS A 118 -0.28 23.39 1.85
C LYS A 118 0.99 23.49 1.01
N GLY A 119 1.38 22.41 0.34
CA GLY A 119 2.60 22.42 -0.46
C GLY A 119 2.48 23.13 -1.82
N LEU A 120 1.25 23.35 -2.32
CA LEU A 120 0.99 24.26 -3.45
C LEU A 120 1.10 25.73 -3.03
N ASN A 121 0.48 26.11 -1.91
CA ASN A 121 0.45 27.48 -1.41
C ASN A 121 1.81 28.02 -0.93
N SER A 122 2.82 27.16 -0.84
CA SER A 122 4.18 27.54 -0.48
C SER A 122 5.12 27.64 -1.70
N ALA A 123 4.61 27.41 -2.92
CA ALA A 123 5.39 27.67 -4.12
C ALA A 123 5.62 29.19 -4.22
N PRO A 124 6.86 29.66 -4.44
CA PRO A 124 7.15 31.09 -4.47
C PRO A 124 6.36 31.77 -5.59
N ASP A 125 5.65 32.83 -5.22
CA ASP A 125 5.01 33.77 -6.14
C ASP A 125 6.04 34.20 -7.19
N THR A 126 5.77 33.92 -8.45
CA THR A 126 6.50 34.52 -9.56
C THR A 126 6.03 35.96 -9.72
N GLY A 127 6.68 36.88 -9.01
CA GLY A 127 6.74 38.30 -9.36
C GLY A 127 7.82 38.56 -10.40
#